data_AF-A0A8J2UGZ6-F1
#
_entry.id   AF-A0A8J2UGZ6-F1
#
_cell.length_a   1.000
_cell.length_b   1.000
_cell.length_c   1.000
_cell.angle_alpha   90.00
_cell.angle_beta   90.00
_cell.angle_gamma   90.00
#
_symmetry.space_group_name_H-M   'P 1'
#
loop_
_entity.id
_entity.type
_entity.pdbx_description
1 polymer ?
#
loop_
_entity_poly.entity_id
_entity_poly.type
_entity_poly.pdbx_seq_one_letter_code
_entity_poly.pdbx_strand_id
1 'polypeptide(L)'
;MGALPKASFTVAPVSGAVNLFAATASTSGVFSWFWDPGDGSQRTQGTANDTLYYAKAGNYRVTLLVLGQGGYDTVSQIVQVAANDPGINILQDTTFTSNTAWTKLNTGAPVTTTTLNAPGLNLSNPPNSGFTNSGVYQPVAVIAGKPYTFHANVQGAGATNTWVEVYIGWTQPTQGKDYTDTKLWSLNTWSGCGKSAFSGNIDSLSCSGSGPKSGQITFAQSGTVYLVIKAGSAGGSLGTGGVTFTNIGLNKPSR
;
A
#
# COMPACT_ATOMS: atom_id res chain seq x y z
N MET A 1 -49.65 7.69 6.69
CA MET A 1 -48.20 7.61 6.42
C MET A 1 -47.54 8.77 7.15
N GLY A 2 -46.35 8.58 7.74
CA GLY A 2 -45.64 9.65 8.44
C GLY A 2 -45.10 10.71 7.48
N ALA A 3 -44.60 11.83 8.00
CA ALA A 3 -43.90 12.83 7.19
C ALA A 3 -42.57 12.26 6.64
N LEU A 4 -42.17 12.68 5.44
CA LEU A 4 -40.85 12.34 4.90
C LEU A 4 -39.75 12.96 5.78
N PRO A 5 -38.67 12.21 6.08
CA PRO A 5 -37.53 12.77 6.78
C PRO A 5 -36.83 13.84 5.92
N LYS A 6 -36.12 14.76 6.57
CA LYS A 6 -35.22 15.71 5.89
C LYS A 6 -33.80 15.48 6.36
N ALA A 7 -33.03 14.73 5.56
CA ALA A 7 -31.69 14.31 5.88
C ALA A 7 -30.77 15.52 6.04
N SER A 8 -30.05 15.56 7.16
CA SER A 8 -29.05 16.59 7.46
C SER A 8 -27.98 16.00 8.37
N PHE A 9 -26.74 16.42 8.14
CA PHE A 9 -25.62 16.05 8.99
C PHE A 9 -24.52 17.11 8.95
N THR A 10 -23.61 17.02 9.90
CA THR A 10 -22.34 17.74 9.91
C THR A 10 -21.19 16.76 9.94
N VAL A 11 -20.07 17.14 9.33
CA VAL A 11 -18.80 16.43 9.45
C VAL A 11 -17.72 17.38 9.94
N ALA A 12 -17.01 16.98 11.00
CA ALA A 12 -15.94 17.79 11.59
C ALA A 12 -14.71 16.94 11.93
N PRO A 13 -13.48 17.47 11.77
CA PRO A 13 -12.28 16.79 12.23
C PRO A 13 -12.33 16.51 13.74
N VAL A 14 -11.90 15.33 14.16
CA VAL A 14 -11.76 14.97 15.57
C VAL A 14 -10.43 15.51 16.10
N SER A 15 -10.49 16.39 17.10
CA SER A 15 -9.30 17.00 17.70
C SER A 15 -8.32 15.94 18.21
N GLY A 16 -7.05 16.08 17.84
CA GLY A 16 -5.98 15.14 18.23
C GLY A 16 -5.95 13.82 17.45
N ALA A 17 -6.87 13.60 16.50
CA ALA A 17 -6.87 12.43 15.64
C ALA A 17 -6.56 12.82 14.18
N VAL A 18 -5.66 12.08 13.55
CA VAL A 18 -5.29 12.31 12.14
C VAL A 18 -6.36 11.74 11.23
N ASN A 19 -6.83 12.55 10.28
CA ASN A 19 -7.81 12.18 9.24
C ASN A 19 -9.06 11.43 9.74
N LEU A 20 -9.43 11.63 11.00
CA LEU A 20 -10.65 11.12 11.60
C LEU A 20 -11.67 12.25 11.68
N PHE A 21 -12.87 11.99 11.21
CA PHE A 21 -13.97 12.94 11.18
C PHE A 21 -15.18 12.38 11.93
N ALA A 22 -15.79 13.18 12.78
CA ALA A 22 -17.07 12.86 13.40
C ALA A 22 -18.19 13.26 12.43
N ALA A 23 -19.09 12.32 12.14
CA ALA A 23 -20.28 12.55 11.34
C ALA A 23 -21.51 12.48 12.25
N THR A 24 -22.27 13.58 12.31
CA THR A 24 -23.43 13.70 13.20
C THR A 24 -24.66 14.04 12.39
N ALA A 25 -25.62 13.11 12.33
CA ALA A 25 -26.92 13.31 11.73
C ALA A 25 -27.83 14.12 12.66
N SER A 26 -28.46 15.16 12.13
CA SER A 26 -29.36 16.09 12.85
C SER A 26 -30.82 15.92 12.44
N THR A 27 -31.20 14.73 11.96
CA THR A 27 -32.55 14.46 11.41
C THR A 27 -33.47 13.88 12.48
N SER A 28 -34.66 14.46 12.66
CA SER A 28 -35.71 13.95 13.57
C SER A 28 -36.66 12.96 12.88
N GLY A 29 -37.32 12.09 13.65
CA GLY A 29 -38.37 11.19 13.12
C GLY A 29 -37.84 10.02 12.28
N VAL A 30 -36.56 9.68 12.45
CA VAL A 30 -35.86 8.60 11.76
C VAL A 30 -35.51 7.48 12.72
N PHE A 31 -35.42 6.25 12.22
CA PHE A 31 -35.08 5.05 12.98
C PHE A 31 -33.87 4.28 12.44
N SER A 32 -33.35 4.64 11.26
CA SER A 32 -32.10 4.08 10.71
C SER A 32 -31.26 5.11 9.97
N TRP A 33 -29.94 4.93 10.04
CA TRP A 33 -28.93 5.73 9.36
C TRP A 33 -28.00 4.81 8.59
N PHE A 34 -27.66 5.21 7.36
CA PHE A 34 -26.69 4.51 6.54
C PHE A 34 -25.69 5.50 6.00
N TRP A 35 -24.41 5.24 6.26
CA TRP A 35 -23.30 6.10 5.89
C TRP A 35 -22.56 5.50 4.70
N ASP A 36 -22.39 6.31 3.66
CA ASP A 36 -21.48 6.06 2.55
C ASP A 36 -20.32 7.05 2.67
N PRO A 37 -19.10 6.59 3.00
CA PRO A 37 -17.96 7.48 3.22
C PRO A 37 -17.42 8.10 1.92
N GLY A 38 -17.83 7.63 0.73
CA GLY A 38 -17.41 8.18 -0.56
C GLY A 38 -15.97 7.84 -0.97
N ASP A 39 -15.37 6.81 -0.37
CA ASP A 39 -14.01 6.32 -0.66
C ASP A 39 -13.99 5.08 -1.58
N GLY A 40 -15.17 4.64 -2.04
CA GLY A 40 -15.37 3.43 -2.84
C GLY A 40 -15.76 2.20 -2.02
N SER A 41 -15.79 2.29 -0.69
CA SER A 41 -16.39 1.25 0.16
C SER A 41 -17.93 1.24 0.05
N GLN A 42 -18.54 0.14 0.48
CA GLN A 42 -19.99 0.02 0.47
C GLN A 42 -20.61 0.86 1.58
N ARG A 43 -21.80 1.41 1.32
CA ARG A 43 -22.63 2.03 2.35
C ARG A 43 -22.97 1.02 3.45
N THR A 44 -22.79 1.41 4.71
CA THR A 44 -23.07 0.57 5.89
C THR A 44 -24.14 1.20 6.78
N GLN A 45 -24.86 0.36 7.53
CA GLN A 45 -25.77 0.84 8.56
C GLN A 45 -24.96 1.29 9.79
N GLY A 46 -25.25 2.48 10.29
CA GLY A 46 -24.57 3.06 11.45
C GLY A 46 -25.55 3.66 12.44
N THR A 47 -25.09 4.66 13.19
CA THR A 47 -25.95 5.42 14.11
C THR A 47 -26.03 6.90 13.71
N ALA A 48 -26.83 7.68 14.44
CA ALA A 48 -26.87 9.13 14.25
C ALA A 48 -25.51 9.80 14.48
N ASN A 49 -24.63 9.21 15.30
CA ASN A 49 -23.26 9.66 15.50
C ASN A 49 -22.30 8.56 15.05
N ASP A 50 -21.47 8.87 14.06
CA ASP A 50 -20.51 7.92 13.51
C ASP A 50 -19.16 8.61 13.28
N THR A 51 -18.16 7.82 12.89
CA THR A 51 -16.84 8.33 12.54
C THR A 51 -16.40 7.84 11.17
N LEU A 52 -15.80 8.74 10.41
CA LEU A 52 -15.27 8.48 9.07
C LEU A 52 -13.76 8.71 9.11
N TYR A 53 -13.00 7.72 8.64
CA TYR A 53 -11.55 7.81 8.58
C TYR A 53 -11.06 7.74 7.14
N TYR A 54 -10.11 8.60 6.79
CA TYR A 54 -9.57 8.68 5.44
C TYR A 54 -8.06 8.55 5.40
N ALA A 55 -7.58 7.48 4.79
CA ALA A 55 -6.16 7.19 4.66
C ALA A 55 -5.40 8.20 3.78
N LYS A 56 -6.04 8.65 2.68
CA LYS A 56 -5.40 9.43 1.62
C LYS A 56 -5.92 10.86 1.60
N ALA A 57 -5.08 11.78 1.15
CA ALA A 57 -5.51 13.11 0.75
C ALA A 57 -6.51 12.99 -0.41
N GLY A 58 -7.54 13.82 -0.39
CA GLY A 58 -8.58 13.77 -1.40
C GLY A 58 -9.86 14.45 -0.96
N ASN A 59 -10.81 14.49 -1.88
CA ASN A 59 -12.16 14.97 -1.64
C ASN A 59 -13.11 13.77 -1.64
N TYR A 60 -13.76 13.53 -0.51
CA TYR A 60 -14.65 12.40 -0.30
C TYR A 60 -16.10 12.90 -0.25
N ARG A 61 -16.96 12.36 -1.12
CA ARG A 61 -18.40 12.69 -1.13
C ARG A 61 -19.14 11.76 -0.17
N VAL A 62 -19.18 12.16 1.09
CA VAL A 62 -19.92 11.46 2.14
C VAL A 62 -21.41 11.59 1.87
N THR A 63 -22.15 10.48 1.90
CA THR A 63 -23.60 10.46 1.73
C THR A 63 -24.26 9.77 2.93
N LEU A 64 -25.21 10.47 3.54
CA LEU A 64 -26.10 9.93 4.56
C LEU A 64 -27.44 9.56 3.92
N LEU A 65 -27.92 8.34 4.16
CA LEU A 65 -29.31 7.95 3.95
C LEU A 65 -29.98 7.74 5.31
N VAL A 66 -31.16 8.32 5.50
CA VAL A 66 -31.99 8.11 6.70
C VAL A 66 -33.32 7.47 6.34
N LEU A 67 -33.83 6.60 7.21
CA LEU A 67 -35.16 5.99 7.11
C LEU A 67 -36.06 6.50 8.24
N GLY A 68 -37.27 6.93 7.91
CA GLY A 68 -38.31 7.34 8.84
C GLY A 68 -39.68 6.78 8.45
N GLN A 69 -40.70 7.06 9.25
CA GLN A 69 -42.05 6.49 9.06
C GLN A 69 -42.70 6.88 7.72
N GLY A 70 -42.30 8.02 7.14
CA GLY A 70 -42.80 8.49 5.84
C GLY A 70 -42.01 8.01 4.63
N GLY A 71 -40.85 7.36 4.81
CA GLY A 71 -39.96 6.97 3.72
C GLY A 71 -38.49 7.25 4.04
N TYR A 72 -37.72 7.68 3.05
CA TYR A 72 -36.30 7.92 3.17
C TYR A 72 -35.89 9.26 2.57
N ASP A 73 -34.75 9.78 2.98
CA ASP A 73 -34.11 10.94 2.35
C ASP A 73 -32.58 10.77 2.38
N THR A 74 -31.89 11.45 1.48
CA THR A 74 -30.45 11.37 1.31
C THR A 74 -29.82 12.75 1.19
N VAL A 75 -28.63 12.92 1.77
CA VAL A 75 -27.87 14.16 1.69
C VAL A 75 -26.37 13.86 1.58
N SER A 76 -25.63 14.69 0.85
CA SER A 76 -24.18 14.52 0.68
C SER A 76 -23.40 15.79 1.05
N GLN A 77 -22.18 15.61 1.56
CA GLN A 77 -21.22 16.68 1.83
C GLN A 77 -19.82 16.25 1.36
N ILE A 78 -18.99 17.21 0.94
CA ILE A 78 -17.59 16.96 0.61
C ILE A 78 -16.75 17.11 1.87
N VAL A 79 -15.99 16.07 2.20
CA VAL A 79 -14.93 16.10 3.21
C VAL A 79 -13.60 16.22 2.48
N GLN A 80 -12.86 17.29 2.78
CA GLN A 80 -11.51 17.48 2.25
C GLN A 80 -10.49 16.93 3.25
N VAL A 81 -9.65 16.02 2.76
CA VAL A 81 -8.52 15.47 3.51
C VAL A 81 -7.26 16.08 2.91
N ALA A 82 -6.58 16.91 3.68
CA ALA A 82 -5.49 17.76 3.19
C ALA A 82 -4.20 16.97 2.88
N ALA A 83 -3.93 15.91 3.63
CA ALA A 83 -2.73 15.10 3.50
C ALA A 83 -3.02 13.62 3.79
N ASN A 84 -2.19 12.73 3.24
CA ASN A 84 -2.21 11.32 3.63
C ASN A 84 -1.88 11.20 5.13
N ASP A 85 -2.48 10.24 5.82
CA ASP A 85 -2.15 9.98 7.23
C ASP A 85 -0.70 9.45 7.34
N PRO A 86 0.24 10.18 7.99
CA PRO A 86 1.62 9.73 8.19
C PRO A 86 1.73 8.47 9.06
N GLY A 87 0.71 8.12 9.84
CA GLY A 87 0.65 6.97 10.74
C GLY A 87 0.18 5.65 10.10
N ILE A 88 -0.20 5.70 8.82
CA ILE A 88 -0.54 4.50 8.04
C ILE A 88 0.74 3.75 7.63
N ASN A 89 1.72 4.45 7.07
CA ASN A 89 2.91 3.80 6.53
C ASN A 89 3.90 3.49 7.65
N ILE A 90 4.26 2.21 7.80
CA ILE A 90 5.23 1.76 8.82
C ILE A 90 6.65 1.65 8.28
N LEU A 91 6.89 2.08 7.04
CA LEU A 91 8.23 2.24 6.49
C LEU A 91 8.86 3.55 6.96
N GLN A 92 10.16 3.51 7.25
CA GLN A 92 10.92 4.64 7.80
C GLN A 92 11.27 5.71 6.74
N ASP A 93 11.41 5.32 5.47
CA ASP A 93 11.57 6.22 4.33
C ASP A 93 10.90 5.62 3.09
N THR A 94 9.97 6.37 2.50
CA THR A 94 9.17 5.99 1.34
C THR A 94 9.62 6.69 0.05
N THR A 95 10.52 7.65 0.19
CA THR A 95 11.02 8.52 -0.89
C THR A 95 12.46 8.22 -1.27
N PHE A 96 13.15 7.39 -0.47
CA PHE A 96 14.54 7.01 -0.66
C PHE A 96 15.49 8.22 -0.67
N THR A 97 15.14 9.25 0.11
CA THR A 97 15.94 10.47 0.28
C THR A 97 16.97 10.33 1.40
N SER A 98 16.75 9.40 2.33
CA SER A 98 17.69 9.08 3.40
C SER A 98 18.25 7.66 3.23
N ASN A 99 19.56 7.57 2.97
CA ASN A 99 20.27 6.29 2.90
C ASN A 99 20.37 5.56 4.26
N THR A 100 19.79 6.11 5.35
CA THR A 100 19.85 5.48 6.68
C THR A 100 18.70 4.51 6.94
N ALA A 101 17.55 4.68 6.29
CA ALA A 101 16.37 3.84 6.49
C ALA A 101 16.48 2.49 5.75
N TRP A 102 17.15 2.48 4.59
CA TRP A 102 17.33 1.31 3.75
C TRP A 102 18.79 0.86 3.74
N THR A 103 19.04 -0.40 4.10
CA THR A 103 20.35 -1.01 4.03
C THR A 103 20.51 -1.78 2.72
N LYS A 104 21.62 -1.56 1.99
CA LYS A 104 21.96 -2.36 0.82
C LYS A 104 22.31 -3.80 1.22
N LEU A 105 21.76 -4.77 0.48
CA LEU A 105 22.01 -6.19 0.67
C LEU A 105 22.94 -6.70 -0.43
N ASN A 106 24.14 -7.12 -0.04
CA ASN A 106 24.95 -8.02 -0.83
C ASN A 106 24.45 -9.46 -0.61
N THR A 107 24.01 -10.14 -1.65
CA THR A 107 23.48 -11.52 -1.56
C THR A 107 24.56 -12.60 -1.74
N GLY A 108 25.84 -12.23 -1.81
CA GLY A 108 26.95 -13.14 -2.10
C GLY A 108 27.20 -13.40 -3.58
N ALA A 109 26.47 -12.70 -4.46
CA ALA A 109 26.61 -12.75 -5.91
C ALA A 109 27.22 -11.45 -6.45
N PRO A 110 27.68 -11.41 -7.71
CA PRO A 110 27.93 -10.15 -8.40
C PRO A 110 26.74 -9.19 -8.28
N VAL A 111 27.04 -7.92 -8.09
CA VAL A 111 26.07 -6.95 -7.57
C VAL A 111 25.18 -6.41 -8.69
N THR A 112 23.86 -6.56 -8.54
CA THR A 112 22.88 -5.70 -9.21
C THR A 112 22.99 -4.29 -8.63
N THR A 113 23.10 -3.27 -9.46
CA THR A 113 23.21 -1.87 -9.01
C THR A 113 21.92 -1.46 -8.32
N THR A 114 22.04 -1.04 -7.06
CA THR A 114 20.97 -0.51 -6.20
C THR A 114 21.18 0.98 -5.98
N THR A 115 20.31 1.80 -6.54
CA THR A 115 20.34 3.27 -6.38
C THR A 115 19.14 3.71 -5.54
N LEU A 116 19.42 4.40 -4.44
CA LEU A 116 18.43 4.95 -3.51
C LEU A 116 18.48 6.47 -3.63
N ASN A 117 17.48 7.06 -4.27
CA ASN A 117 17.39 8.50 -4.46
C ASN A 117 15.95 8.91 -4.74
N ALA A 118 15.56 10.15 -4.43
CA ALA A 118 14.23 10.62 -4.81
C ALA A 118 13.97 10.44 -6.32
N PRO A 119 12.77 9.98 -6.74
CA PRO A 119 11.60 9.63 -5.92
C PRO A 119 11.49 8.14 -5.53
N GLY A 120 12.54 7.33 -5.68
CA GLY A 120 12.41 5.87 -5.64
C GLY A 120 13.68 5.03 -5.51
N LEU A 121 13.50 3.72 -5.51
CA LEU A 121 14.57 2.74 -5.67
C LEU A 121 14.72 2.41 -7.15
N ASN A 122 15.94 2.41 -7.68
CA ASN A 122 16.26 1.85 -8.98
C ASN A 122 17.16 0.62 -8.85
N LEU A 123 16.80 -0.44 -9.58
CA LEU A 123 17.55 -1.68 -9.69
C LEU A 123 17.97 -1.86 -11.15
N SER A 124 19.28 -1.93 -11.42
CA SER A 124 19.80 -2.05 -12.78
C SER A 124 21.05 -2.93 -12.85
N ASN A 125 21.30 -3.49 -14.03
CA ASN A 125 22.49 -4.25 -14.36
C ASN A 125 22.90 -3.98 -15.81
N PRO A 126 24.20 -4.07 -16.14
CA PRO A 126 24.65 -4.02 -17.53
C PRO A 126 24.00 -5.13 -18.37
N PRO A 127 23.76 -4.90 -19.68
CA PRO A 127 23.28 -5.94 -20.58
C PRO A 127 24.21 -7.16 -20.60
N ASN A 128 23.64 -8.36 -20.69
CA ASN A 128 24.37 -9.63 -20.71
C ASN A 128 25.29 -9.81 -19.50
N SER A 129 24.96 -9.19 -18.35
CA SER A 129 25.65 -9.54 -17.12
C SER A 129 25.43 -11.02 -16.84
N GLY A 130 26.43 -11.69 -16.26
CA GLY A 130 26.31 -13.08 -15.82
C GLY A 130 25.26 -13.25 -14.72
N PHE A 131 25.56 -14.05 -13.70
CA PHE A 131 24.66 -14.10 -12.54
C PHE A 131 24.83 -12.83 -11.70
N THR A 132 23.77 -12.04 -11.50
CA THR A 132 23.75 -10.91 -10.57
C THR A 132 22.59 -11.02 -9.61
N ASN A 133 22.78 -10.60 -8.36
CA ASN A 133 21.72 -10.51 -7.36
C ASN A 133 22.12 -9.49 -6.29
N SER A 134 21.22 -8.58 -5.96
CA SER A 134 21.37 -7.64 -4.85
C SER A 134 20.00 -7.06 -4.50
N GLY A 135 19.90 -6.39 -3.37
CA GLY A 135 18.67 -5.74 -2.96
C GLY A 135 18.90 -4.68 -1.91
N VAL A 136 17.80 -4.25 -1.32
CA VAL A 136 17.78 -3.37 -0.15
C VAL A 136 16.76 -3.89 0.84
N TYR A 137 16.96 -3.58 2.11
CA TYR A 137 16.02 -3.92 3.15
C TYR A 137 15.89 -2.85 4.22
N GLN A 138 14.77 -2.88 4.95
CA GLN A 138 14.60 -2.13 6.18
C GLN A 138 13.85 -2.97 7.24
N PRO A 139 14.13 -2.76 8.53
CA PRO A 139 13.33 -3.36 9.60
C PRO A 139 11.99 -2.64 9.73
N VAL A 140 10.95 -3.41 10.01
CA VAL A 140 9.58 -2.93 10.15
C VAL A 140 8.92 -3.57 11.38
N ALA A 141 8.38 -2.75 12.27
CA ALA A 141 7.64 -3.23 13.44
C ALA A 141 6.19 -3.56 13.08
N VAL A 142 5.75 -4.78 13.37
CA VAL A 142 4.40 -5.30 13.07
C VAL A 142 3.71 -5.81 14.33
N ILE A 143 2.38 -5.84 14.30
CA ILE A 143 1.51 -6.25 15.39
C ILE A 143 0.71 -7.48 14.94
N ALA A 144 0.66 -8.50 15.80
CA ALA A 144 -0.10 -9.71 15.58
C ALA A 144 -1.57 -9.42 15.21
N GLY A 145 -2.10 -10.13 14.22
CA GLY A 145 -3.51 -10.09 13.85
C GLY A 145 -3.98 -8.78 13.22
N LYS A 146 -3.09 -7.81 12.96
CA LYS A 146 -3.43 -6.60 12.20
C LYS A 146 -3.21 -6.84 10.70
N PRO A 147 -4.19 -6.51 9.84
CA PRO A 147 -3.94 -6.45 8.40
C PRO A 147 -2.96 -5.33 8.09
N TYR A 148 -2.13 -5.51 7.08
CA TYR A 148 -1.28 -4.48 6.51
C TYR A 148 -1.45 -4.50 5.01
N THR A 149 -1.20 -3.40 4.30
CA THR A 149 -1.24 -3.38 2.83
C THR A 149 0.10 -2.89 2.29
N PHE A 150 0.86 -3.80 1.68
CA PHE A 150 2.03 -3.41 0.90
C PHE A 150 1.59 -2.86 -0.45
N HIS A 151 2.15 -1.71 -0.86
CA HIS A 151 1.93 -1.15 -2.18
C HIS A 151 3.22 -0.52 -2.71
N ALA A 152 3.36 -0.54 -4.02
CA ALA A 152 4.40 0.18 -4.75
C ALA A 152 3.94 0.40 -6.20
N ASN A 153 4.44 1.47 -6.83
CA ASN A 153 4.43 1.59 -8.28
C ASN A 153 5.74 1.01 -8.83
N VAL A 154 5.63 0.11 -9.80
CA VAL A 154 6.79 -0.54 -10.43
C VAL A 154 6.78 -0.21 -11.93
N GLN A 155 7.95 0.12 -12.45
CA GLN A 155 8.13 0.50 -13.85
C GLN A 155 9.42 -0.09 -14.42
N GLY A 156 9.41 -0.43 -15.71
CA GLY A 156 10.60 -0.89 -16.43
C GLY A 156 10.36 -0.93 -17.94
N ALA A 157 11.43 -0.83 -18.72
CA ALA A 157 11.36 -0.82 -20.18
C ALA A 157 11.12 -2.22 -20.81
N GLY A 158 11.10 -3.26 -19.97
CA GLY A 158 11.15 -4.66 -20.40
C GLY A 158 12.53 -5.26 -20.16
N ALA A 159 12.55 -6.51 -19.70
CA ALA A 159 13.73 -7.19 -19.17
C ALA A 159 13.86 -8.60 -19.76
N THR A 160 15.06 -9.17 -19.66
CA THR A 160 15.39 -10.51 -20.17
C THR A 160 16.19 -11.30 -19.14
N ASN A 161 15.82 -12.56 -18.90
CA ASN A 161 16.50 -13.45 -17.94
C ASN A 161 16.71 -12.80 -16.56
N THR A 162 15.66 -12.18 -16.01
CA THR A 162 15.71 -11.47 -14.73
C THR A 162 14.56 -11.82 -13.80
N TRP A 163 14.80 -11.56 -12.52
CA TRP A 163 13.78 -11.51 -11.48
C TRP A 163 13.83 -10.17 -10.74
N VAL A 164 12.67 -9.72 -10.28
CA VAL A 164 12.49 -8.62 -9.34
C VAL A 164 11.49 -9.11 -8.30
N GLU A 165 11.83 -9.01 -7.03
CA GLU A 165 11.10 -9.68 -5.96
C GLU A 165 10.99 -8.78 -4.73
N VAL A 166 9.84 -8.88 -4.06
CA VAL A 166 9.59 -8.26 -2.76
C VAL A 166 9.32 -9.38 -1.76
N TYR A 167 10.06 -9.35 -0.65
CA TYR A 167 9.92 -10.26 0.47
C TYR A 167 9.56 -9.51 1.74
N ILE A 168 8.86 -10.19 2.65
CA ILE A 168 8.73 -9.78 4.03
C ILE A 168 8.95 -10.99 4.94
N GLY A 169 9.88 -10.90 5.88
CA GLY A 169 10.25 -12.07 6.66
C GLY A 169 10.74 -11.73 8.06
N TRP A 170 10.78 -12.72 8.94
CA TRP A 170 11.23 -12.54 10.33
C TRP A 170 12.74 -12.56 10.44
N THR A 171 13.41 -13.18 9.47
CA THR A 171 14.86 -13.33 9.49
C THR A 171 15.52 -12.03 9.01
N GLN A 172 16.49 -11.52 9.76
CA GLN A 172 17.30 -10.39 9.33
C GLN A 172 18.18 -10.78 8.13
N PRO A 173 18.22 -10.00 7.04
CA PRO A 173 19.15 -10.25 5.93
C PRO A 173 20.61 -10.23 6.40
N THR A 174 21.39 -11.22 5.93
CA THR A 174 22.82 -11.33 6.24
C THR A 174 23.63 -11.00 4.99
N GLN A 175 24.63 -10.12 5.13
CA GLN A 175 25.52 -9.77 4.02
C GLN A 175 26.26 -11.01 3.51
N GLY A 176 26.35 -11.14 2.19
CA GLY A 176 26.94 -12.30 1.52
C GLY A 176 26.01 -13.51 1.38
N LYS A 177 24.72 -13.40 1.74
CA LYS A 177 23.74 -14.49 1.62
C LYS A 177 22.46 -14.01 0.94
N ASP A 178 21.92 -14.84 0.06
CA ASP A 178 20.62 -14.57 -0.56
C ASP A 178 19.49 -14.63 0.46
N TYR A 179 18.41 -13.87 0.19
CA TYR A 179 17.24 -13.79 1.07
C TYR A 179 16.09 -14.63 0.52
N THR A 180 15.57 -15.55 1.32
CA THR A 180 14.63 -16.59 0.86
C THR A 180 13.44 -16.81 1.80
N ASP A 181 13.10 -15.82 2.63
CA ASP A 181 11.91 -15.89 3.51
C ASP A 181 10.61 -15.72 2.68
N THR A 182 9.53 -15.23 3.26
CA THR A 182 8.23 -15.13 2.58
C THR A 182 8.28 -14.12 1.43
N LYS A 183 8.13 -14.62 0.20
CA LYS A 183 8.04 -13.81 -1.02
C LYS A 183 6.61 -13.29 -1.23
N LEU A 184 6.44 -11.98 -1.04
CA LEU A 184 5.15 -11.30 -1.25
C LEU A 184 4.81 -11.17 -2.73
N TRP A 185 5.79 -10.80 -3.54
CA TRP A 185 5.55 -10.43 -4.93
C TRP A 185 6.77 -10.69 -5.80
N SER A 186 6.55 -10.96 -7.09
CA SER A 186 7.63 -11.00 -8.07
C SER A 186 7.20 -10.74 -9.52
N LEU A 187 8.14 -10.14 -10.25
CA LEU A 187 8.26 -10.19 -11.69
C LEU A 187 9.39 -11.15 -12.06
N ASN A 188 9.11 -12.07 -12.97
CA ASN A 188 10.09 -13.03 -13.44
C ASN A 188 9.89 -13.27 -14.95
N THR A 189 10.95 -13.10 -15.74
CA THR A 189 10.87 -13.20 -17.20
C THR A 189 10.64 -14.63 -17.68
N TRP A 190 11.05 -15.64 -16.92
CA TRP A 190 10.77 -17.04 -17.24
C TRP A 190 9.31 -17.41 -17.00
N SER A 191 8.65 -16.77 -16.03
CA SER A 191 7.20 -16.88 -15.79
C SER A 191 6.34 -16.00 -16.71
N GLY A 192 6.95 -15.26 -17.64
CA GLY A 192 6.24 -14.52 -18.69
C GLY A 192 6.00 -13.03 -18.41
N CYS A 193 6.29 -12.50 -17.21
CA CYS A 193 6.14 -11.06 -16.95
C CYS A 193 7.43 -10.28 -17.13
N GLY A 194 7.27 -8.95 -17.19
CA GLY A 194 8.39 -8.03 -17.22
C GLY A 194 9.19 -8.07 -18.51
N LYS A 195 8.78 -8.86 -19.51
CA LYS A 195 9.44 -8.95 -20.84
C LYS A 195 9.23 -7.70 -21.69
N SER A 196 7.99 -7.19 -21.70
CA SER A 196 7.64 -5.93 -22.35
C SER A 196 7.67 -4.79 -21.34
N ALA A 197 7.65 -3.55 -21.81
CA ALA A 197 7.53 -2.38 -20.94
C ALA A 197 6.32 -2.50 -20.01
N PHE A 198 6.51 -2.14 -18.75
CA PHE A 198 5.50 -2.18 -17.71
C PHE A 198 5.57 -0.93 -16.86
N SER A 199 4.41 -0.46 -16.41
CA SER A 199 4.27 0.63 -15.46
C SER A 199 2.92 0.49 -14.77
N GLY A 200 2.91 0.53 -13.44
CA GLY A 200 1.66 0.41 -12.70
C GLY A 200 1.86 -0.03 -11.26
N ASN A 201 0.74 -0.25 -10.59
CA ASN A 201 0.73 -0.74 -9.22
C ASN A 201 1.14 -2.23 -9.18
N ILE A 202 1.93 -2.58 -8.19
CA ILE A 202 2.45 -3.92 -7.94
C ILE A 202 1.37 -5.02 -7.94
N ASP A 203 0.17 -4.72 -7.47
CA ASP A 203 -0.98 -5.64 -7.42
C ASP A 203 -1.43 -6.11 -8.81
N SER A 204 -1.22 -5.27 -9.83
CA SER A 204 -1.61 -5.54 -11.22
C SER A 204 -0.51 -6.18 -12.07
N LEU A 205 0.73 -6.25 -11.55
CA LEU A 205 1.93 -6.58 -12.33
C LEU A 205 2.63 -7.88 -11.90
N SER A 206 2.05 -8.71 -11.02
CA SER A 206 2.70 -9.95 -10.53
C SER A 206 2.48 -11.16 -11.44
N CYS A 207 3.50 -12.04 -11.60
CA CYS A 207 3.29 -13.43 -12.07
C CYS A 207 3.50 -14.50 -11.00
N SER A 208 4.17 -14.19 -9.90
CA SER A 208 4.43 -15.19 -8.86
C SER A 208 4.66 -14.55 -7.49
N GLY A 209 4.56 -15.34 -6.42
CA GLY A 209 4.56 -14.87 -5.04
C GLY A 209 3.37 -15.45 -4.28
N SER A 210 3.52 -15.64 -2.97
CA SER A 210 2.46 -16.16 -2.10
C SER A 210 1.69 -15.05 -1.36
N GLY A 211 2.07 -13.78 -1.56
CA GLY A 211 1.31 -12.65 -1.06
C GLY A 211 -0.06 -12.57 -1.74
N PRO A 212 -1.12 -12.15 -1.03
CA PRO A 212 -2.42 -12.00 -1.67
C PRO A 212 -2.37 -10.85 -2.68
N LYS A 213 -3.14 -11.02 -3.76
CA LYS A 213 -3.20 -10.06 -4.87
C LYS A 213 -3.72 -8.66 -4.48
N SER A 214 -4.20 -8.49 -3.25
CA SER A 214 -4.63 -7.22 -2.67
C SER A 214 -3.54 -6.48 -1.88
N GLY A 215 -2.31 -7.01 -1.86
CA GLY A 215 -1.21 -6.48 -1.05
C GLY A 215 -1.39 -6.69 0.46
N GLN A 216 -2.47 -7.36 0.89
CA GLN A 216 -2.81 -7.51 2.30
C GLN A 216 -1.90 -8.52 3.02
N ILE A 217 -1.38 -8.20 4.20
CA ILE A 217 -0.48 -9.07 4.95
C ILE A 217 -0.94 -9.07 6.39
N THR A 218 -1.11 -10.24 6.99
CA THR A 218 -1.38 -10.37 8.42
C THR A 218 -0.27 -11.19 9.05
N PHE A 219 0.23 -10.73 10.19
CA PHE A 219 1.29 -11.42 10.92
C PHE A 219 0.69 -12.20 12.10
N ALA A 220 1.13 -13.43 12.31
CA ALA A 220 0.65 -14.27 13.42
C ALA A 220 1.14 -13.79 14.80
N GLN A 221 2.24 -13.05 14.84
CA GLN A 221 2.85 -12.51 16.06
C GLN A 221 3.27 -11.05 15.86
N SER A 222 3.50 -10.34 16.95
CA SER A 222 4.09 -9.00 16.95
C SER A 222 5.61 -9.10 16.95
N GLY A 223 6.31 -8.14 16.36
CA GLY A 223 7.76 -8.11 16.37
C GLY A 223 8.34 -7.31 15.20
N THR A 224 9.62 -7.56 14.90
CA THR A 224 10.30 -6.95 13.76
C THR A 224 10.33 -7.94 12.60
N VAL A 225 9.84 -7.51 11.44
CA VAL A 225 10.03 -8.16 10.15
C VAL A 225 10.93 -7.30 9.27
N TYR A 226 11.41 -7.86 8.18
CA TYR A 226 12.30 -7.21 7.24
C TYR A 226 11.64 -7.17 5.87
N LEU A 227 11.32 -5.98 5.39
CA LEU A 227 10.90 -5.77 4.01
C LEU A 227 12.17 -5.75 3.15
N VAL A 228 12.25 -6.65 2.17
CA VAL A 228 13.39 -6.77 1.26
C VAL A 228 12.92 -6.63 -0.17
N ILE A 229 13.57 -5.76 -0.95
CA ILE A 229 13.38 -5.68 -2.40
C ILE A 229 14.68 -6.10 -3.05
N LYS A 230 14.64 -7.17 -3.85
CA LYS A 230 15.82 -7.67 -4.57
C LYS A 230 15.56 -7.85 -6.06
N ALA A 231 16.61 -7.71 -6.85
CA ALA A 231 16.57 -8.02 -8.27
C ALA A 231 17.89 -8.63 -8.74
N GLY A 232 17.78 -9.44 -9.77
CA GLY A 232 18.92 -10.12 -10.33
C GLY A 232 18.68 -10.60 -11.74
N SER A 233 19.76 -11.10 -12.33
CA SER A 233 19.77 -11.64 -13.68
C SER A 233 20.61 -12.92 -13.73
N ALA A 234 20.30 -13.77 -14.70
CA ALA A 234 21.12 -14.93 -15.03
C ALA A 234 21.47 -14.88 -16.52
N GLY A 235 22.48 -14.09 -16.88
CA GLY A 235 22.83 -13.86 -18.29
C GLY A 235 21.88 -12.88 -18.98
N GLY A 236 21.36 -11.89 -18.25
CA GLY A 236 20.20 -11.09 -18.64
C GLY A 236 20.36 -9.57 -18.48
N SER A 237 19.25 -8.85 -18.59
CA SER A 237 19.18 -7.39 -18.36
C SER A 237 17.84 -7.00 -17.76
N LEU A 238 17.87 -6.13 -16.74
CA LEU A 238 16.71 -5.46 -16.13
C LEU A 238 16.09 -4.40 -17.04
N GLY A 239 16.58 -4.27 -18.27
CA GLY A 239 16.10 -3.32 -19.27
C GLY A 239 16.84 -1.98 -19.21
N THR A 240 16.65 -1.18 -20.26
CA THR A 240 17.17 0.19 -20.33
C THR A 240 16.65 1.01 -19.15
N GLY A 241 17.55 1.60 -18.37
CA GLY A 241 17.20 2.36 -17.17
C GLY A 241 16.82 1.50 -15.95
N GLY A 242 16.83 0.17 -16.07
CA GLY A 242 16.49 -0.75 -14.99
C GLY A 242 15.01 -0.76 -14.60
N VAL A 243 14.74 -1.25 -13.40
CA VAL A 243 13.40 -1.33 -12.81
C VAL A 243 13.33 -0.36 -11.63
N THR A 244 12.32 0.51 -11.63
CA THR A 244 12.12 1.50 -10.58
C THR A 244 10.93 1.15 -9.70
N PHE A 245 11.09 1.36 -8.40
CA PHE A 245 10.03 1.34 -7.40
C PHE A 245 9.82 2.76 -6.88
N THR A 246 8.58 3.24 -6.93
CA THR A 246 8.16 4.53 -6.34
C THR A 246 6.89 4.32 -5.52
N ASN A 247 6.51 5.33 -4.72
CA ASN A 247 5.29 5.27 -3.91
C ASN A 247 5.21 3.99 -3.07
N ILE A 248 6.32 3.62 -2.43
CA ILE A 248 6.40 2.40 -1.63
C ILE A 248 5.78 2.64 -0.25
N GLY A 249 4.99 1.67 0.21
CA GLY A 249 4.50 1.71 1.55
C GLY A 249 4.03 0.38 2.07
N LEU A 250 4.07 0.26 3.39
CA LEU A 250 3.42 -0.81 4.12
C LEU A 250 2.45 -0.16 5.09
N ASN A 251 1.17 -0.28 4.79
CA ASN A 251 0.14 0.51 5.42
C ASN A 251 -0.57 -0.30 6.50
N LYS A 252 -0.77 0.22 7.71
CA LYS A 252 -1.76 -0.29 8.66
C LYS A 252 -3.17 -0.19 8.02
N PRO A 253 -4.16 -0.99 8.44
CA PRO A 253 -5.52 -0.82 7.94
C PRO A 253 -6.06 0.52 8.40
N SER A 254 -6.84 1.18 7.54
CA SER A 254 -7.87 2.09 8.00
C SER A 254 -8.79 1.31 8.93
N ARG A 255 -9.03 1.83 10.14
CA ARG A 255 -9.98 1.22 11.07
C ARG A 255 -11.38 1.16 10.47
#